data_AF-A0A1Y1Y7Y0-F1
#
_entry.id   AF-A0A1Y1Y7Y0-F1
#
_cell.length_a   1.000
_cell.length_b   1.000
_cell.length_c   1.000
_cell.angle_alpha   90.00
_cell.angle_beta   90.00
_cell.angle_gamma   90.00
#
_symmetry.space_group_name_H-M   'P 1'
#
loop_
_entity.id
_entity.type
_entity.pdbx_description
1 polymer ?
#
loop_
_entity_poly.entity_id
_entity_poly.type
_entity_poly.pdbx_seq_one_letter_code
_entity_poly.pdbx_strand_id
1 'polypeptide(L)'
;MILDHLEAFRIKYCSSVTTTVFGLYTKELVGTSVLDFIDTEDIYDVQEELREIVRDEAVSNRINFAFVSHSGLKTEFQASVSYTDDGIILIAQVNPEEMLQSIGEIDLTWPK
;
A
#
# COMPACT_ATOMS: atom_id res chain seq x y z
N MET A 1 -4.57 -6.90 0.03
CA MET A 1 -3.33 -7.68 0.20
C MET A 1 -3.43 -8.45 1.50
N ILE A 2 -2.75 -9.59 1.61
CA ILE A 2 -2.59 -10.35 2.86
C ILE A 2 -1.11 -10.38 3.21
N LEU A 3 -0.78 -10.02 4.45
CA LEU A 3 0.59 -9.92 4.95
C LEU A 3 0.85 -10.96 6.06
N ASP A 4 2.02 -11.57 6.04
CA ASP A 4 2.56 -12.38 7.13
C ASP A 4 3.24 -11.48 8.16
N HIS A 5 2.61 -11.27 9.31
CA HIS A 5 3.21 -10.47 10.38
C HIS A 5 4.40 -11.17 11.06
N LEU A 6 4.54 -12.49 10.94
CA LEU A 6 5.65 -13.27 11.53
C LEU A 6 6.91 -13.17 10.66
N GLU A 7 6.76 -12.97 9.36
CA GLU A 7 7.85 -12.82 8.40
C GLU A 7 8.02 -11.36 7.94
N ALA A 8 8.12 -10.42 8.90
CA ALA A 8 8.35 -9.01 8.62
C ALA A 8 7.34 -8.39 7.63
N PHE A 9 6.05 -8.67 7.82
CA PHE A 9 4.95 -8.20 6.99
C PHE A 9 5.09 -8.61 5.51
N ARG A 10 5.57 -9.83 5.26
CA ARG A 10 5.73 -10.41 3.93
C ARG A 10 4.39 -10.54 3.23
N ILE A 11 4.32 -10.11 1.97
CA ILE A 11 3.10 -10.19 1.16
C ILE A 11 2.86 -11.66 0.76
N LYS A 12 1.81 -12.29 1.30
CA LYS A 12 1.36 -13.64 0.89
C LYS A 12 0.45 -13.59 -0.34
N TYR A 13 -0.32 -12.52 -0.45
CA TYR A 13 -1.32 -12.37 -1.51
C TYR A 13 -1.55 -10.90 -1.84
N CYS A 14 -1.70 -10.59 -3.12
CA CYS A 14 -2.22 -9.31 -3.60
C CYS A 14 -3.19 -9.52 -4.76
N SER A 15 -4.11 -8.59 -4.95
CA SER A 15 -5.11 -8.69 -6.03
C SER A 15 -4.47 -8.30 -7.37
N SER A 16 -5.11 -8.65 -8.49
CA SER A 16 -4.65 -8.21 -9.81
C SER A 16 -4.73 -6.69 -10.00
N VAL A 17 -5.61 -6.02 -9.25
CA VAL A 17 -5.74 -4.55 -9.23
C VAL A 17 -4.45 -3.87 -8.75
N THR A 18 -3.65 -4.57 -7.95
CA THR A 18 -2.36 -4.08 -7.47
C THR A 18 -1.42 -3.72 -8.62
N THR A 19 -1.49 -4.41 -9.77
CA THR A 19 -0.70 -4.03 -10.95
C THR A 19 -1.15 -2.73 -11.60
N THR A 20 -2.45 -2.46 -11.61
CA THR A 20 -2.98 -1.19 -12.12
C THR A 20 -2.63 -0.02 -11.19
N VAL A 21 -2.65 -0.26 -9.88
CA VAL A 21 -2.53 0.77 -8.86
C VAL A 21 -1.09 1.08 -8.49
N PHE A 22 -0.23 0.06 -8.38
CA PHE A 22 1.16 0.21 -7.95
C PHE A 22 2.16 0.07 -9.10
N GLY A 23 1.69 -0.27 -10.31
CA GLY A 23 2.55 -0.49 -11.48
C GLY A 23 3.42 -1.77 -11.41
N LEU A 24 3.19 -2.63 -10.42
CA LEU A 24 3.99 -3.83 -10.14
C LEU A 24 3.18 -5.11 -10.40
N TYR A 25 3.78 -6.11 -11.04
CA TYR A 25 3.10 -7.38 -11.21
C TYR A 25 2.93 -8.09 -9.87
N THR A 26 1.79 -8.75 -9.65
CA THR A 26 1.50 -9.54 -8.45
C THR A 26 2.65 -10.49 -8.07
N LYS A 27 3.30 -11.10 -9.07
CA LYS A 27 4.43 -12.02 -8.90
C LYS A 27 5.71 -11.38 -8.33
N GLU A 28 5.86 -10.07 -8.47
CA GLU A 28 7.01 -9.31 -7.97
C GLU A 28 6.79 -8.86 -6.53
N LEU A 29 5.54 -8.73 -6.12
CA LEU A 29 5.14 -8.33 -4.77
C LEU A 29 5.00 -9.51 -3.82
N VAL A 30 4.49 -10.65 -4.29
CA VAL A 30 4.33 -11.82 -3.42
C VAL A 30 5.70 -12.36 -3.01
N GLY A 31 5.93 -12.47 -1.70
CA GLY A 31 7.18 -12.95 -1.12
C GLY A 31 8.14 -11.85 -0.64
N THR A 32 7.92 -10.58 -1.00
CA THR A 32 8.68 -9.43 -0.49
C THR A 32 8.00 -8.82 0.75
N SER A 33 8.69 -7.98 1.52
CA SER A 33 8.06 -7.24 2.60
C SER A 33 7.25 -6.08 2.03
N VAL A 34 6.09 -5.76 2.62
CA VAL A 34 5.39 -4.52 2.27
C VAL A 34 6.23 -3.28 2.61
N LEU A 35 7.08 -3.37 3.64
CA LEU A 35 7.94 -2.28 4.10
C LEU A 35 9.00 -1.88 3.07
N ASP A 36 9.36 -2.79 2.15
CA ASP A 36 10.33 -2.51 1.07
C ASP A 36 9.81 -1.47 0.07
N PHE A 37 8.50 -1.19 0.10
CA PHE A 37 7.82 -0.25 -0.79
C PHE A 37 7.23 0.95 -0.05
N ILE A 38 7.49 1.09 1.26
CA ILE A 38 7.07 2.27 2.01
C ILE A 38 8.16 3.31 1.90
N ASP A 39 7.79 4.58 1.77
CA ASP A 39 8.76 5.66 1.78
C ASP A 39 9.60 5.66 3.06
N THR A 40 10.86 6.06 2.93
CA THR A 40 11.79 6.10 4.08
C THR A 40 11.35 7.04 5.18
N GLU A 41 10.54 8.06 4.87
CA GLU A 41 9.98 8.97 5.86
C GLU A 41 8.84 8.32 6.65
N ASP A 42 8.08 7.42 6.03
CA ASP A 42 6.90 6.76 6.63
C ASP A 42 7.20 5.39 7.25
N ILE A 43 8.33 4.77 6.92
CA ILE A 43 8.60 3.36 7.22
C ILE A 43 8.53 3.03 8.72
N TYR A 44 9.00 3.94 9.59
CA TYR A 44 9.00 3.72 11.03
C TYR A 44 7.58 3.78 11.59
N ASP A 45 6.81 4.79 11.22
CA ASP A 45 5.44 5.00 11.68
C ASP A 45 4.54 3.86 11.19
N VAL A 46 4.63 3.48 9.92
CA VAL A 46 3.89 2.35 9.36
C VAL A 46 4.27 1.04 10.06
N GLN A 47 5.54 0.81 10.33
CA GLN A 47 5.98 -0.40 11.01
C GLN A 47 5.47 -0.45 12.46
N GLU A 48 5.45 0.67 13.16
CA GLU A 48 4.91 0.77 14.52
C GLU A 48 3.41 0.49 14.52
N GLU A 49 2.64 1.18 13.67
CA GLU A 49 1.18 0.98 13.51
C GLU A 49 0.84 -0.48 13.19
N LEU A 50 1.57 -1.12 12.27
CA LEU A 50 1.36 -2.53 11.96
C LEU A 50 1.65 -3.44 13.15
N ARG A 51 2.65 -3.13 13.99
CA ARG A 51 2.92 -3.88 15.22
C ARG A 51 1.82 -3.68 16.26
N GLU A 52 1.30 -2.46 16.39
CA GLU A 52 0.19 -2.16 17.29
C GLU A 52 -1.07 -2.92 16.88
N ILE A 53 -1.38 -2.96 15.58
CA ILE A 53 -2.49 -3.75 15.03
C ILE A 53 -2.38 -5.24 15.39
N VAL A 54 -1.18 -5.80 15.32
CA VAL A 54 -0.94 -7.21 15.71
C VAL A 54 -1.07 -7.39 17.22
N ARG A 55 -0.47 -6.50 18.01
CA ARG A 55 -0.48 -6.56 19.48
C ARG A 55 -1.90 -6.48 20.03
N ASP A 56 -2.70 -5.60 19.47
CA ASP A 56 -4.05 -5.27 19.96
C ASP A 56 -5.14 -6.05 19.22
N GLU A 57 -4.76 -6.97 18.32
CA GLU A 57 -5.65 -7.76 17.46
C GLU A 57 -6.70 -6.89 16.74
N ALA A 58 -6.26 -5.71 16.29
CA ALA A 58 -7.16 -4.66 15.84
C ALA A 58 -7.82 -5.02 14.49
N VAL A 59 -9.14 -4.92 14.43
CA VAL A 59 -9.94 -5.33 13.27
C VAL A 59 -10.14 -4.23 12.23
N SER A 60 -9.76 -2.98 12.50
CA SER A 60 -9.84 -1.88 11.51
C SER A 60 -9.09 -0.63 11.98
N ASN A 61 -7.83 -0.52 11.60
CA ASN A 61 -7.05 0.72 11.71
C ASN A 61 -6.80 1.33 10.33
N ARG A 62 -6.64 2.65 10.28
CA ARG A 62 -6.32 3.38 9.05
C ARG A 62 -4.89 3.88 9.12
N ILE A 63 -4.12 3.57 8.09
CA ILE A 63 -2.74 4.03 7.93
C ILE A 63 -2.67 4.80 6.61
N ASN A 64 -2.05 5.98 6.63
CA ASN A 64 -1.68 6.67 5.40
C ASN A 64 -0.18 6.50 5.19
N PHE A 65 0.24 6.27 3.96
CA PHE A 65 1.65 6.12 3.62
C PHE A 65 1.89 6.36 2.13
N ALA A 66 3.09 6.82 1.82
CA ALA A 66 3.62 6.86 0.47
C ALA A 66 4.14 5.47 0.07
N PHE A 67 3.61 4.93 -1.02
CA PHE A 67 4.14 3.73 -1.66
C PHE A 67 5.14 4.13 -2.75
N VAL A 68 6.35 3.57 -2.71
CA VAL A 68 7.41 3.80 -3.68
C VAL A 68 7.57 2.58 -4.58
N SER A 69 7.23 2.75 -5.85
CA SER A 69 7.43 1.71 -6.87
C SER A 69 8.92 1.53 -7.23
N HIS A 70 9.26 0.46 -7.94
CA HIS A 70 10.64 0.22 -8.42
C HIS A 70 11.18 1.30 -9.36
N SER A 71 10.32 2.08 -10.02
CA SER A 71 10.74 3.23 -10.84
C SER A 71 11.06 4.48 -10.00
N GLY A 72 10.81 4.43 -8.69
CA GLY A 72 10.93 5.56 -7.77
C GLY A 72 9.71 6.47 -7.75
N LEU A 73 8.63 6.15 -8.49
CA LEU A 73 7.38 6.89 -8.39
C LEU A 73 6.78 6.65 -7.00
N LYS A 74 6.53 7.75 -6.29
CA LYS A 74 5.79 7.78 -5.02
C LYS A 74 4.31 7.98 -5.30
N THR A 75 3.46 7.31 -4.52
CA THR A 75 2.00 7.47 -4.61
C THR A 75 1.42 7.37 -3.20
N GLU A 76 0.59 8.34 -2.83
CA GLU A 76 -0.03 8.39 -1.51
C GLU A 76 -1.22 7.42 -1.42
N PHE A 77 -1.17 6.55 -0.43
CA PHE A 77 -2.21 5.58 -0.14
C PHE A 77 -2.83 5.82 1.22
N GLN A 78 -4.14 5.59 1.28
CA GLN A 78 -4.81 5.27 2.53
C GLN A 78 -5.12 3.79 2.55
N ALA A 79 -4.72 3.11 3.62
CA ALA A 79 -5.03 1.71 3.84
C ALA A 79 -5.93 1.50 5.05
N SER A 80 -6.93 0.64 4.89
CA SER A 80 -7.60 0.00 6.02
C SER A 80 -6.90 -1.33 6.30
N VAL A 81 -6.54 -1.54 7.56
CA VAL A 81 -5.73 -2.67 8.01
C VAL A 81 -6.44 -3.40 9.13
N SER A 82 -6.51 -4.72 9.00
CA SER A 82 -7.21 -5.61 9.94
C SER A 82 -6.35 -6.82 10.26
N TYR A 83 -6.19 -7.13 11.54
CA TYR A 83 -5.62 -8.38 11.99
C TYR A 83 -6.63 -9.54 11.84
N THR A 84 -6.14 -10.71 11.45
CA THR A 84 -6.88 -11.97 11.39
C THR A 84 -5.98 -13.12 11.85
N ASP A 85 -6.58 -14.29 12.10
CA ASP A 85 -5.84 -15.49 12.49
C ASP A 85 -4.78 -15.92 11.46
N ASP A 86 -4.99 -15.59 10.17
CA ASP A 86 -4.12 -15.98 9.06
C ASP A 86 -3.06 -14.91 8.70
N GLY A 87 -3.13 -13.72 9.31
CA GLY A 87 -2.22 -12.61 9.05
C GLY A 87 -2.89 -11.23 9.12
N ILE A 88 -2.38 -10.28 8.34
CA ILE A 88 -2.96 -8.94 8.25
C ILE A 88 -3.60 -8.77 6.88
N ILE A 89 -4.84 -8.32 6.85
CA ILE A 89 -5.51 -7.86 5.63
C ILE A 89 -5.26 -6.36 5.48
N LEU A 90 -4.68 -5.97 4.35
CA LEU A 90 -4.44 -4.57 3.99
C LEU A 90 -5.24 -4.22 2.73
N ILE A 91 -6.14 -3.24 2.84
CA ILE A 91 -6.93 -2.72 1.72
C ILE A 91 -6.50 -1.28 1.48
N ALA A 92 -5.71 -1.06 0.43
CA ALA A 92 -5.22 0.26 0.05
C ALA A 92 -6.05 0.88 -1.06
N GLN A 93 -6.26 2.19 -0.98
CA GLN A 93 -6.85 3.04 -2.01
C GLN A 93 -5.94 4.25 -2.25
N VAL A 94 -5.77 4.65 -3.50
CA VAL A 94 -5.03 5.88 -3.83
C VAL A 94 -5.76 7.04 -3.15
N ASN A 95 -5.01 7.96 -2.55
CA ASN A 95 -5.60 9.16 -1.98
C ASN A 95 -6.36 9.92 -3.10
N PRO A 96 -7.67 10.17 -2.96
CA PRO A 96 -8.46 10.84 -3.99
C PRO A 96 -7.89 12.20 -4.40
N GLU A 97 -7.23 12.90 -3.48
CA GLU A 97 -6.61 14.19 -3.74
C GLU A 97 -5.43 14.09 -4.72
N GLU A 98 -4.64 13.01 -4.66
CA GLU A 98 -3.58 12.73 -5.64
C GLU A 98 -4.15 12.31 -7.00
N MET A 99 -5.21 11.48 -7.00
CA MET A 99 -5.89 11.13 -8.25
C MET A 99 -6.37 12.38 -9.00
N LEU A 100 -6.95 13.36 -8.30
CA LEU A 100 -7.40 14.60 -8.93
C LEU A 100 -6.25 15.45 -9.50
N GLN A 101 -5.09 15.48 -8.85
CA GLN A 101 -3.90 16.20 -9.36
C GLN A 101 -3.33 15.54 -10.62
N SER A 102 -3.24 14.20 -10.64
CA SER A 102 -2.77 13.45 -11.81
C SER A 102 -3.69 13.55 -13.04
N ILE A 103 -5.01 13.70 -12.83
CA ILE A 103 -5.98 13.90 -13.92
C ILE A 103 -5.96 15.36 -14.41
N GLY A 104 -5.65 16.32 -13.52
CA GLY A 104 -5.54 17.74 -13.85
C GLY A 104 -4.37 18.09 -14.79
N GLU A 105 -3.36 17.22 -14.89
CA GLU A 105 -2.23 17.37 -15.83
C GLU A 105 -2.50 16.78 -17.23
N ILE A 106 -3.61 16.05 -17.42
CA ILE A 106 -4.04 15.59 -18.75
C ILE A 106 -4.73 16.76 -19.44
N ASP A 107 -3.89 17.61 -20.03
CA ASP A 107 -4.24 18.81 -20.79
C ASP A 107 -5.33 18.51 -21.84
N LEU A 108 -6.45 19.23 -21.74
CA LEU A 108 -7.55 19.29 -22.69
C LEU A 108 -7.09 20.04 -23.96
N THR A 109 -6.12 19.49 -24.69
CA THR A 109 -5.81 19.96 -26.05
C THR A 109 -6.53 19.09 -27.07
N TRP A 110 -7.84 19.33 -27.22
CA TRP A 110 -8.53 18.87 -28.42
C TRP A 110 -8.06 19.67 -29.64
N PRO A 111 -7.61 19.02 -30.74
CA PRO A 111 -7.40 19.72 -31.99
C PRO A 111 -8.77 20.16 -32.55
N LYS A 112 -8.87 21.45 -32.89
CA LYS A 112 -9.99 22.03 -33.62
C LYS A 112 -10.15 21.44 -35.01
#